data_AF-A0A1G2FN89-F1
#
_entry.id   AF-A0A1G2FN89-F1
#
_cell.length_a   1.000
_cell.length_b   1.000
_cell.length_c   1.000
_cell.angle_alpha   90.00
_cell.angle_beta   90.00
_cell.angle_gamma   90.00
#
_symmetry.space_group_name_H-M   'P 1'
#
loop_
_entity.id
_entity.type
_entity.pdbx_description
1 polymer ?
#
loop_
_entity_poly.entity_id
_entity_poly.type
_entity_poly.pdbx_seq_one_letter_code
_entity_poly.pdbx_strand_id
1 'polypeptide(L)'
;MENNKIVKILQDFWPRNKAKGLLAQSTLANEVEESVFGKNGKDKFLPGCWLLAPKNPDFYKFRFSFFIHQSVVSEKEIKSANCEKFLGGLYRPFHAIAEFLNNAGIGVIYAIPFTKDGNLPYGEISKRVFENIGWAFFSFEGGNFIPRNPIEFFKKWEGDRGRASYGGNWDKVVTEKVKKLDEKILVELLLNELFYIGFIKSVLKKPLNDPYDVDSFLMSMSQRFIFPMEIKEKFAGENQHEKFFGIDAGRVMMLLRLCLPNDANAIYLIRELNEEGNFIDWKYITLSDIIMSSSWNLQAGGPGMGGQSTQTIRLPYDYFKKFDETAIADENLQIIGNMPKDVKNLAKSFGMEISSRFYK
;
A
#
# COMPACT_ATOMS: atom_id res chain seq x y z
N MET A 1 22.44 -14.45 9.57
CA MET A 1 22.84 -15.12 8.32
C MET A 1 21.67 -15.25 7.35
N GLU A 2 20.43 -15.40 7.85
CA GLU A 2 19.19 -15.46 7.05
C GLU A 2 18.82 -14.13 6.38
N ASN A 3 18.88 -13.00 7.11
CA ASN A 3 18.59 -11.67 6.56
C ASN A 3 19.40 -11.36 5.30
N ASN A 4 20.70 -11.71 5.28
CA ASN A 4 21.55 -11.49 4.10
C ASN A 4 21.08 -12.30 2.88
N LYS A 5 20.46 -13.49 3.08
CA LYS A 5 19.88 -14.28 1.99
C LYS A 5 18.60 -13.62 1.48
N ILE A 6 17.71 -13.22 2.38
CA ILE A 6 16.44 -12.56 2.00
C ILE A 6 16.72 -11.26 1.27
N VAL A 7 17.60 -10.41 1.80
CA VAL A 7 17.99 -9.14 1.16
C VAL A 7 18.54 -9.36 -0.24
N LYS A 8 19.37 -10.39 -0.44
CA LYS A 8 19.90 -10.73 -1.78
C LYS A 8 18.79 -11.13 -2.74
N ILE A 9 17.84 -11.97 -2.29
CA ILE A 9 16.68 -12.37 -3.10
C ILE A 9 15.83 -11.14 -3.47
N LEU A 10 15.54 -10.26 -2.49
CA LEU A 10 14.79 -9.04 -2.72
C LEU A 10 15.52 -8.12 -3.71
N GLN A 11 16.85 -8.03 -3.65
CA GLN A 11 17.67 -7.29 -4.60
C GLN A 11 17.57 -7.85 -6.02
N ASP A 12 17.48 -9.17 -6.18
CA ASP A 12 17.28 -9.83 -7.46
C ASP A 12 15.85 -9.63 -8.03
N PHE A 13 14.90 -9.22 -7.18
CA PHE A 13 13.49 -9.01 -7.56
C PHE A 13 13.15 -7.53 -7.77
N TRP A 14 13.70 -6.62 -6.97
CA TRP A 14 13.33 -5.21 -6.99
C TRP A 14 14.31 -4.33 -7.75
N PRO A 15 13.80 -3.48 -8.68
CA PRO A 15 14.58 -2.35 -9.14
C PRO A 15 14.81 -1.37 -7.98
N ARG A 16 15.88 -0.58 -8.09
CA ARG A 16 16.31 0.39 -7.06
C ARG A 16 15.19 1.30 -6.56
N ASN A 17 14.35 1.83 -7.44
CA ASN A 17 13.27 2.75 -7.05
C ASN A 17 12.17 2.05 -6.23
N LYS A 18 11.86 0.78 -6.53
CA LYS A 18 10.93 -0.02 -5.73
C LYS A 18 11.48 -0.26 -4.32
N ALA A 19 12.76 -0.61 -4.22
CA ALA A 19 13.42 -0.81 -2.93
C ALA A 19 13.38 0.46 -2.05
N LYS A 20 13.60 1.65 -2.64
CA LYS A 20 13.45 2.92 -1.92
C LYS A 20 12.01 3.16 -1.44
N GLY A 21 11.02 2.89 -2.30
CA GLY A 21 9.60 3.04 -1.93
C GLY A 21 9.20 2.13 -0.77
N LEU A 22 9.54 0.85 -0.85
CA LEU A 22 9.21 -0.13 0.18
C LEU A 22 9.95 0.10 1.50
N LEU A 23 11.13 0.74 1.45
CA LEU A 23 11.85 1.11 2.66
C LEU A 23 11.08 2.12 3.53
N ALA A 24 10.36 3.06 2.91
CA ALA A 24 9.53 4.02 3.64
C ALA A 24 8.39 3.30 4.39
N GLN A 25 7.72 2.36 3.72
CA GLN A 25 6.66 1.53 4.32
C GLN A 25 7.20 0.66 5.46
N SER A 26 8.36 0.04 5.24
CA SER A 26 9.03 -0.81 6.23
C SER A 26 9.49 -0.01 7.46
N THR A 27 9.95 1.23 7.25
CA THR A 27 10.34 2.12 8.33
C THR A 27 9.13 2.50 9.18
N LEU A 28 8.00 2.84 8.54
CA LEU A 28 6.75 3.10 9.26
C LEU A 28 6.32 1.88 10.09
N ALA A 29 6.32 0.68 9.49
CA ALA A 29 5.95 -0.54 10.19
C ALA A 29 6.83 -0.77 11.43
N ASN A 30 8.14 -0.57 11.32
CA ASN A 30 9.05 -0.68 12.46
C ASN A 30 8.77 0.37 13.55
N GLU A 31 8.55 1.63 13.16
CA GLU A 31 8.25 2.72 14.11
C GLU A 31 6.89 2.53 14.82
N VAL A 32 5.91 1.93 14.15
CA VAL A 32 4.65 1.50 14.77
C VAL A 32 4.89 0.39 15.81
N GLU A 33 5.76 -0.59 15.50
CA GLU A 33 6.15 -1.62 16.46
C GLU A 33 6.90 -1.05 17.67
N GLU A 34 7.70 0.00 17.46
CA GLU A 34 8.40 0.75 18.50
C GLU A 34 7.53 1.77 19.24
N SER A 35 6.23 1.86 18.90
CA SER A 35 5.26 2.78 19.51
C SER A 35 5.58 4.27 19.34
N VAL A 36 6.27 4.65 18.26
CA VAL A 36 6.62 6.05 17.94
C VAL A 36 5.38 6.93 17.82
N PHE A 37 4.29 6.38 17.29
CA PHE A 37 3.00 7.07 17.14
C PHE A 37 2.05 6.85 18.32
N GLY A 38 2.57 6.43 19.47
CA GLY A 38 1.77 6.12 20.67
C GLY A 38 1.44 4.64 20.81
N LYS A 39 1.00 4.26 22.01
CA LYS A 39 0.80 2.84 22.41
C LYS A 39 -0.25 2.11 21.58
N ASN A 40 -1.25 2.85 21.08
CA ASN A 40 -2.36 2.29 20.32
C ASN A 40 -2.05 2.19 18.81
N GLY A 41 -0.85 2.59 18.36
CA GLY A 41 -0.49 2.55 16.93
C GLY A 41 -0.66 1.15 16.33
N LYS A 42 -0.20 0.11 17.04
CA LYS A 42 -0.24 -1.28 16.56
C LYS A 42 -1.64 -1.79 16.23
N ASP A 43 -2.66 -1.28 16.91
CA ASP A 43 -4.05 -1.70 16.72
C ASP A 43 -4.74 -0.94 15.57
N LYS A 44 -4.10 0.12 15.06
CA LYS A 44 -4.66 1.03 14.05
C LYS A 44 -4.07 0.85 12.66
N PHE A 45 -2.81 0.42 12.56
CA PHE A 45 -2.16 0.17 11.28
C PHE A 45 -2.36 -1.27 10.84
N LEU A 46 -2.85 -1.44 9.63
CA LEU A 46 -3.06 -2.74 9.01
C LEU A 46 -2.26 -2.85 7.71
N PRO A 47 -1.79 -4.06 7.36
CA PRO A 47 -1.05 -4.28 6.12
C PRO A 47 -1.82 -3.85 4.88
N GLY A 48 -1.05 -3.38 3.90
CA GLY A 48 -1.54 -3.06 2.57
C GLY A 48 -1.93 -4.28 1.74
N CYS A 49 -2.27 -4.03 0.48
CA CYS A 49 -2.62 -5.08 -0.47
C CYS A 49 -2.24 -4.72 -1.90
N TRP A 50 -2.11 -5.75 -2.73
CA TRP A 50 -2.06 -5.59 -4.18
C TRP A 50 -3.45 -5.37 -4.75
N LEU A 51 -3.62 -4.35 -5.60
CA LEU A 51 -4.84 -4.09 -6.37
C LEU A 51 -4.60 -4.44 -7.85
N LEU A 52 -5.00 -5.65 -8.25
CA LEU A 52 -4.72 -6.20 -9.56
C LEU A 52 -5.99 -6.37 -10.39
N ALA A 53 -5.85 -6.22 -11.70
CA ALA A 53 -6.92 -6.46 -12.66
C ALA A 53 -6.42 -7.38 -13.80
N PRO A 54 -7.30 -8.24 -14.35
CA PRO A 54 -6.97 -9.00 -15.53
C PRO A 54 -6.65 -8.07 -16.71
N LYS A 55 -5.76 -8.51 -17.60
CA LYS A 55 -5.50 -7.77 -18.83
C LYS A 55 -6.64 -7.97 -19.83
N ASN A 56 -7.69 -7.17 -19.72
CA ASN A 56 -8.80 -7.12 -20.68
C ASN A 56 -9.28 -5.67 -20.90
N PRO A 57 -10.10 -5.38 -21.93
CA PRO A 57 -10.63 -4.03 -22.17
C PRO A 57 -11.51 -3.49 -21.03
N ASP A 58 -12.17 -4.39 -20.30
CA ASP A 58 -13.05 -4.07 -19.17
C ASP A 58 -12.33 -4.10 -17.80
N PHE A 59 -11.00 -3.96 -17.77
CA PHE A 59 -10.20 -4.19 -16.55
C PHE A 59 -10.63 -3.28 -15.38
N TYR A 60 -11.15 -2.09 -15.70
CA TYR A 60 -11.68 -1.13 -14.73
C TYR A 60 -12.89 -1.66 -13.94
N LYS A 61 -13.64 -2.63 -14.49
CA LYS A 61 -14.78 -3.29 -13.81
C LYS A 61 -14.35 -4.40 -12.86
N PHE A 62 -13.18 -4.99 -13.09
CA PHE A 62 -12.76 -6.24 -12.44
C PHE A 62 -11.43 -6.04 -11.72
N ARG A 63 -11.49 -5.46 -10.52
CA ARG A 63 -10.31 -5.26 -9.68
C ARG A 63 -10.41 -6.11 -8.41
N PHE A 64 -9.28 -6.73 -8.07
CA PHE A 64 -9.16 -7.60 -6.91
C PHE A 64 -8.03 -7.11 -6.01
N SER A 65 -8.31 -7.02 -4.72
CA SER A 65 -7.34 -6.84 -3.66
C SER A 65 -6.79 -8.19 -3.22
N PHE A 66 -5.48 -8.31 -3.12
CA PHE A 66 -4.80 -9.49 -2.62
C PHE A 66 -3.99 -9.10 -1.38
N PHE A 67 -4.45 -9.57 -0.24
CA PHE A 67 -3.76 -9.45 1.04
C PHE A 67 -2.95 -10.71 1.28
N ILE A 68 -1.65 -10.54 1.51
CA ILE A 68 -0.71 -11.64 1.64
C ILE A 68 -0.49 -11.92 3.12
N HIS A 69 -0.69 -13.15 3.55
CA HIS A 69 -0.40 -13.55 4.92
C HIS A 69 1.09 -13.38 5.22
N GLN A 70 1.39 -12.91 6.43
CA GLN A 70 2.72 -12.44 6.83
C GLN A 70 3.74 -13.56 7.12
N SER A 71 3.31 -14.82 7.10
CA SER A 71 4.16 -15.98 7.32
C SER A 71 3.82 -17.12 6.36
N VAL A 72 4.81 -17.98 6.11
CA VAL A 72 4.58 -19.24 5.40
C VAL A 72 4.09 -20.29 6.39
N VAL A 73 3.13 -21.12 5.96
CA VAL A 73 2.55 -22.18 6.82
C VAL A 73 2.83 -23.55 6.25
N SER A 74 2.73 -24.60 7.07
CA SER A 74 2.86 -25.97 6.57
C SER A 74 1.61 -26.44 5.82
N GLU A 75 1.78 -27.36 4.88
CA GLU A 75 0.66 -27.99 4.16
C GLU A 75 -0.33 -28.72 5.11
N LYS A 76 0.16 -29.17 6.27
CA LYS A 76 -0.68 -29.77 7.31
C LYS A 76 -1.59 -28.74 7.95
N GLU A 77 -1.08 -27.54 8.22
CA GLU A 77 -1.86 -26.45 8.83
C GLU A 77 -2.95 -25.96 7.89
N ILE A 78 -2.65 -25.78 6.59
CA ILE A 78 -3.62 -25.22 5.64
C ILE A 78 -4.84 -26.12 5.41
N LYS A 79 -4.67 -27.45 5.45
CA LYS A 79 -5.75 -28.43 5.25
C LYS A 79 -6.80 -28.43 6.35
N SER A 80 -6.48 -27.87 7.52
CA SER A 80 -7.32 -27.95 8.73
C SER A 80 -7.81 -26.61 9.24
N ALA A 81 -7.49 -25.51 8.55
CA ALA A 81 -7.68 -24.15 9.06
C ALA A 81 -8.61 -23.32 8.16
N ASN A 82 -9.36 -22.42 8.80
CA ASN A 82 -10.15 -21.39 8.15
C ASN A 82 -9.42 -20.03 8.22
N CYS A 83 -9.92 -19.04 7.46
CA CYS A 83 -9.32 -17.70 7.41
C CYS A 83 -9.20 -17.04 8.79
N GLU A 84 -10.22 -17.22 9.64
CA GLU A 84 -10.28 -16.64 10.99
C GLU A 84 -9.12 -17.11 11.88
N LYS A 85 -8.76 -18.40 11.83
CA LYS A 85 -7.63 -18.93 12.59
C LYS A 85 -6.30 -18.26 12.22
N PHE A 86 -6.08 -17.95 10.94
CA PHE A 86 -4.84 -17.31 10.48
C PHE A 86 -4.79 -15.82 10.75
N LEU A 87 -5.94 -15.14 10.74
CA LEU A 87 -6.02 -13.72 11.05
C LEU A 87 -5.99 -13.46 12.56
N GLY A 88 -6.49 -14.39 13.38
CA GLY A 88 -6.50 -14.27 14.83
C GLY A 88 -7.15 -12.95 15.27
N GLY A 89 -6.43 -12.15 16.07
CA GLY A 89 -6.89 -10.83 16.52
C GLY A 89 -7.15 -9.82 15.38
N LEU A 90 -6.53 -10.02 14.21
CA LEU A 90 -6.74 -9.18 13.04
C LEU A 90 -8.01 -9.52 12.26
N TYR A 91 -8.75 -10.58 12.63
CA TYR A 91 -9.93 -11.01 11.87
C TYR A 91 -10.99 -9.91 11.76
N ARG A 92 -11.34 -9.25 12.87
CA ARG A 92 -12.34 -8.17 12.87
C ARG A 92 -11.88 -6.92 12.10
N PRO A 93 -10.66 -6.38 12.36
CA PRO A 93 -10.08 -5.33 11.53
C PRO A 93 -10.08 -5.65 10.03
N PHE A 94 -9.64 -6.85 9.68
CA PHE A 94 -9.54 -7.28 8.29
C PHE A 94 -10.91 -7.44 7.64
N HIS A 95 -11.89 -7.97 8.37
CA HIS A 95 -13.28 -8.08 7.92
C HIS A 95 -13.85 -6.70 7.56
N ALA A 96 -13.62 -5.68 8.41
CA ALA A 96 -14.05 -4.32 8.12
C ALA A 96 -13.39 -3.73 6.86
N ILE A 97 -12.09 -3.98 6.65
CA ILE A 97 -11.40 -3.60 5.40
C ILE A 97 -12.00 -4.35 4.20
N ALA A 98 -12.31 -5.63 4.35
CA ALA A 98 -12.87 -6.43 3.28
C ALA A 98 -14.27 -5.91 2.88
N GLU A 99 -15.11 -5.53 3.85
CA GLU A 99 -16.39 -4.86 3.60
C GLU A 99 -16.19 -3.51 2.89
N PHE A 100 -15.26 -2.69 3.37
CA PHE A 100 -14.92 -1.40 2.76
C PHE A 100 -14.53 -1.55 1.28
N LEU A 101 -13.66 -2.51 0.95
CA LEU A 101 -13.23 -2.77 -0.42
C LEU A 101 -14.35 -3.38 -1.28
N ASN A 102 -15.15 -4.29 -0.71
CA ASN A 102 -16.27 -4.89 -1.41
C ASN A 102 -17.38 -3.86 -1.73
N ASN A 103 -17.65 -2.91 -0.83
CA ASN A 103 -18.52 -1.76 -1.08
C ASN A 103 -17.98 -0.87 -2.21
N ALA A 104 -16.66 -0.78 -2.34
CA ALA A 104 -16.03 -0.15 -3.49
C ALA A 104 -16.06 -1.01 -4.77
N GLY A 105 -16.71 -2.18 -4.77
CA GLY A 105 -16.77 -3.08 -5.91
C GLY A 105 -15.41 -3.71 -6.25
N ILE A 106 -14.56 -3.89 -5.24
CA ILE A 106 -13.26 -4.56 -5.36
C ILE A 106 -13.37 -5.93 -4.70
N GLY A 107 -13.09 -6.99 -5.46
CA GLY A 107 -13.06 -8.34 -4.90
C GLY A 107 -11.92 -8.47 -3.89
N VAL A 108 -12.13 -9.16 -2.77
CA VAL A 108 -11.12 -9.29 -1.71
C VAL A 108 -10.67 -10.73 -1.60
N ILE A 109 -9.36 -10.95 -1.73
CA ILE A 109 -8.70 -12.23 -1.62
C ILE A 109 -7.67 -12.15 -0.49
N TYR A 110 -7.79 -13.04 0.48
CA TYR A 110 -6.72 -13.32 1.43
C TYR A 110 -5.93 -14.53 0.95
N ALA A 111 -4.63 -14.35 0.70
CA ALA A 111 -3.74 -15.35 0.14
C ALA A 111 -2.69 -15.79 1.15
N ILE A 112 -2.66 -17.11 1.42
CA ILE A 112 -1.76 -17.72 2.40
C ILE A 112 -0.72 -18.56 1.67
N PRO A 113 0.58 -18.22 1.77
CA PRO A 113 1.64 -19.03 1.20
C PRO A 113 1.89 -20.25 2.10
N PHE A 114 2.06 -21.42 1.49
CA PHE A 114 2.37 -22.64 2.23
C PHE A 114 3.45 -23.47 1.53
N THR A 115 4.20 -24.22 2.33
CA THR A 115 5.19 -25.20 1.85
C THR A 115 4.99 -26.53 2.57
N LYS A 116 5.72 -27.57 2.16
CA LYS A 116 5.58 -28.91 2.75
C LYS A 116 5.83 -28.92 4.26
N ASP A 117 6.80 -28.13 4.73
CA ASP A 117 7.28 -28.11 6.11
C ASP A 117 7.07 -26.76 6.81
N GLY A 118 6.53 -25.75 6.14
CA GLY A 118 6.34 -24.41 6.70
C GLY A 118 7.61 -23.56 6.69
N ASN A 119 8.63 -23.92 5.90
CA ASN A 119 9.82 -23.10 5.69
C ASN A 119 9.92 -22.63 4.23
N LEU A 120 10.51 -21.44 4.01
CA LEU A 120 10.76 -20.91 2.68
C LEU A 120 11.96 -21.60 2.02
N PRO A 121 11.84 -22.12 0.78
CA PRO A 121 12.93 -22.78 0.08
C PRO A 121 13.88 -21.74 -0.56
N TYR A 122 14.63 -20.99 0.26
CA TYR A 122 15.46 -19.86 -0.21
C TYR A 122 16.40 -20.21 -1.37
N GLY A 123 16.99 -21.41 -1.36
CA GLY A 123 17.89 -21.86 -2.42
C GLY A 123 17.21 -22.06 -3.78
N GLU A 124 15.92 -22.40 -3.78
CA GLU A 124 15.09 -22.52 -4.99
C GLU A 124 14.59 -21.15 -5.44
N ILE A 125 14.15 -20.33 -4.48
CA ILE A 125 13.71 -18.95 -4.72
C ILE A 125 14.82 -18.14 -5.40
N SER A 126 16.07 -18.25 -4.94
CA SER A 126 17.22 -17.58 -5.58
C SER A 126 17.48 -18.05 -7.02
N LYS A 127 17.04 -19.27 -7.36
CA LYS A 127 17.11 -19.82 -8.73
C LYS A 127 15.83 -19.57 -9.54
N ARG A 128 14.88 -18.81 -8.98
CA ARG A 128 13.55 -18.52 -9.56
C ARG A 128 12.72 -19.78 -9.82
N VAL A 129 12.87 -20.79 -8.97
CA VAL A 129 12.01 -21.98 -8.92
C VAL A 129 10.98 -21.73 -7.82
N PHE A 130 9.69 -21.80 -8.17
CA PHE A 130 8.58 -21.34 -7.31
C PHE A 130 7.49 -22.40 -7.12
N GLU A 131 7.59 -23.53 -7.80
CA GLU A 131 6.59 -24.60 -7.84
C GLU A 131 6.36 -25.26 -6.48
N ASN A 132 7.35 -25.17 -5.58
CA ASN A 132 7.28 -25.71 -4.22
C ASN A 132 6.61 -24.76 -3.20
N ILE A 133 6.14 -23.58 -3.65
CA ILE A 133 5.40 -22.62 -2.83
C ILE A 133 3.94 -22.63 -3.28
N GLY A 134 3.10 -23.26 -2.47
CA GLY A 134 1.65 -23.30 -2.67
C GLY A 134 0.97 -22.03 -2.17
N TRP A 135 -0.24 -21.78 -2.66
CA TRP A 135 -1.08 -20.66 -2.24
C TRP A 135 -2.49 -21.15 -1.94
N ALA A 136 -3.04 -20.74 -0.80
CA ALA A 136 -4.45 -20.97 -0.46
C ALA A 136 -5.19 -19.64 -0.45
N PHE A 137 -6.34 -19.59 -1.12
CA PHE A 137 -7.13 -18.38 -1.26
C PHE A 137 -8.42 -18.45 -0.45
N PHE A 138 -8.77 -17.33 0.15
CA PHE A 138 -10.09 -17.10 0.73
C PHE A 138 -10.68 -15.82 0.13
N SER A 139 -11.77 -15.95 -0.63
CA SER A 139 -12.50 -14.79 -1.17
C SER A 139 -13.54 -14.29 -0.18
N PHE A 140 -13.67 -12.97 -0.04
CA PHE A 140 -14.71 -12.37 0.77
C PHE A 140 -16.00 -12.20 -0.02
N GLU A 141 -17.05 -12.92 0.36
CA GLU A 141 -18.35 -12.95 -0.32
C GLU A 141 -19.48 -13.04 0.71
N GLY A 142 -20.48 -12.16 0.59
CA GLY A 142 -21.63 -12.15 1.49
C GLY A 142 -21.25 -12.08 2.98
N GLY A 143 -20.23 -11.30 3.32
CA GLY A 143 -19.74 -11.14 4.69
C GLY A 143 -18.86 -12.28 5.22
N ASN A 144 -18.51 -13.26 4.38
CA ASN A 144 -17.80 -14.47 4.79
C ASN A 144 -16.57 -14.75 3.91
N PHE A 145 -15.56 -15.40 4.47
CA PHE A 145 -14.37 -15.86 3.74
C PHE A 145 -14.55 -17.28 3.23
N ILE A 146 -14.61 -17.45 1.91
CA ILE A 146 -14.87 -18.71 1.22
C ILE A 146 -13.57 -19.23 0.59
N PRO A 147 -13.15 -20.48 0.86
CA PRO A 147 -12.00 -21.08 0.20
C PRO A 147 -12.15 -21.10 -1.33
N ARG A 148 -11.08 -20.74 -2.04
CA ARG A 148 -11.00 -20.77 -3.50
C ARG A 148 -9.76 -21.52 -3.96
N ASN A 149 -9.90 -22.26 -5.05
CA ASN A 149 -8.75 -22.81 -5.77
C ASN A 149 -8.10 -21.68 -6.59
N PRO A 150 -6.82 -21.33 -6.35
CA PRO A 150 -6.19 -20.22 -7.07
C PRO A 150 -6.07 -20.45 -8.58
N ILE A 151 -5.84 -21.68 -9.02
CA ILE A 151 -5.70 -22.01 -10.45
C ILE A 151 -7.03 -21.77 -11.16
N GLU A 152 -8.14 -22.26 -10.59
CA GLU A 152 -9.47 -22.03 -11.15
C GLU A 152 -9.89 -20.56 -11.06
N PHE A 153 -9.48 -19.84 -10.01
CA PHE A 153 -9.71 -18.39 -9.89
C PHE A 153 -9.06 -17.63 -11.06
N PHE A 154 -7.78 -17.88 -11.34
CA PHE A 154 -7.03 -17.19 -12.40
C PHE A 154 -7.28 -17.76 -13.80
N LYS A 155 -7.95 -18.90 -13.94
CA LYS A 155 -8.28 -19.50 -15.24
C LYS A 155 -9.09 -18.55 -16.13
N LYS A 156 -9.93 -17.71 -15.52
CA LYS A 156 -10.73 -16.69 -16.19
C LYS A 156 -9.93 -15.44 -16.59
N TRP A 157 -8.69 -15.30 -16.11
CA TRP A 157 -7.83 -14.18 -16.46
C TRP A 157 -7.08 -14.54 -17.74
N GLU A 158 -7.33 -13.79 -18.81
CA GLU A 158 -6.78 -14.10 -20.13
C GLU A 158 -5.26 -13.93 -20.19
N GLY A 159 -4.64 -14.71 -21.08
CA GLY A 159 -3.21 -14.64 -21.40
C GLY A 159 -2.30 -15.51 -20.53
N ASP A 160 -1.12 -15.76 -21.08
CA ASP A 160 -0.06 -16.66 -20.58
C ASP A 160 1.35 -16.06 -20.77
N ARG A 161 1.40 -14.73 -21.01
CA ARG A 161 2.64 -13.97 -21.31
C ARG A 161 3.03 -13.00 -20.20
N GLY A 162 2.58 -13.24 -18.98
CA GLY A 162 3.09 -12.55 -17.79
C GLY A 162 4.61 -12.73 -17.71
N ARG A 163 5.33 -11.62 -17.50
CA ARG A 163 6.79 -11.64 -17.31
C ARG A 163 7.12 -11.12 -15.93
N ALA A 164 7.91 -11.90 -15.21
CA ALA A 164 8.53 -11.46 -13.97
C ALA A 164 9.46 -10.28 -14.24
N SER A 165 9.45 -9.30 -13.35
CA SER A 165 10.48 -8.27 -13.33
C SER A 165 11.81 -8.87 -12.83
N TYR A 166 12.89 -8.18 -13.21
CA TYR A 166 14.22 -8.42 -12.69
C TYR A 166 14.63 -7.20 -11.87
N GLY A 167 15.26 -7.48 -10.74
CA GLY A 167 15.85 -6.44 -9.91
C GLY A 167 17.11 -5.86 -10.53
N GLY A 168 17.86 -5.14 -9.72
CA GLY A 168 19.11 -4.53 -10.14
C GLY A 168 20.00 -4.16 -8.98
N ASN A 169 21.18 -3.65 -9.29
CA ASN A 169 22.12 -3.22 -8.26
C ASN A 169 21.53 -2.05 -7.46
N TRP A 170 21.24 -2.29 -6.19
CA TRP A 170 20.91 -1.23 -5.25
C TRP A 170 22.18 -0.45 -4.91
N ASP A 171 22.02 0.81 -4.54
CA ASP A 171 23.13 1.55 -3.96
C ASP A 171 23.44 1.02 -2.55
N LYS A 172 24.65 1.35 -2.06
CA LYS A 172 25.10 0.90 -0.73
C LYS A 172 24.16 1.38 0.38
N VAL A 173 23.61 2.59 0.26
CA VAL A 173 22.75 3.19 1.30
C VAL A 173 21.45 2.40 1.42
N VAL A 174 20.77 2.12 0.31
CA VAL A 174 19.55 1.29 0.29
C VAL A 174 19.85 -0.11 0.83
N THR A 175 20.93 -0.73 0.38
CA THR A 175 21.32 -2.07 0.84
C THR A 175 21.52 -2.12 2.34
N GLU A 176 22.26 -1.18 2.91
CA GLU A 176 22.52 -1.13 4.36
C GLU A 176 21.26 -0.78 5.17
N LYS A 177 20.38 0.08 4.65
CA LYS A 177 19.10 0.35 5.32
C LYS A 177 18.18 -0.87 5.33
N VAL A 178 18.06 -1.59 4.20
CA VAL A 178 17.22 -2.81 4.13
C VAL A 178 17.78 -3.94 5.01
N LYS A 179 19.11 -4.10 5.08
CA LYS A 179 19.74 -5.09 5.98
C LYS A 179 19.46 -4.87 7.47
N LYS A 180 19.15 -3.64 7.86
CA LYS A 180 18.83 -3.27 9.25
C LYS A 180 17.37 -3.53 9.62
N LEU A 181 16.52 -3.85 8.64
CA LEU A 181 15.13 -4.20 8.92
C LEU A 181 15.06 -5.53 9.69
N ASP A 182 14.03 -5.64 10.53
CA ASP A 182 13.71 -6.88 11.23
C ASP A 182 13.45 -8.03 10.25
N GLU A 183 13.80 -9.25 10.64
CA GLU A 183 13.62 -10.44 9.81
C GLU A 183 12.15 -10.67 9.44
N LYS A 184 11.21 -10.40 10.36
CA LYS A 184 9.77 -10.52 10.10
C LYS A 184 9.34 -9.60 8.95
N ILE A 185 9.78 -8.34 8.97
CA ILE A 185 9.49 -7.37 7.91
C ILE A 185 10.09 -7.84 6.58
N LEU A 186 11.33 -8.34 6.59
CA LEU A 186 11.98 -8.86 5.39
C LEU A 186 11.22 -10.06 4.79
N VAL A 187 10.71 -10.96 5.63
CA VAL A 187 9.88 -12.09 5.20
C VAL A 187 8.56 -11.60 4.61
N GLU A 188 7.86 -10.66 5.25
CA GLU A 188 6.61 -10.08 4.74
C GLU A 188 6.79 -9.47 3.35
N LEU A 189 7.86 -8.69 3.17
CA LEU A 189 8.21 -8.10 1.87
C LEU A 189 8.50 -9.16 0.81
N LEU A 190 9.23 -10.22 1.19
CA LEU A 190 9.55 -11.33 0.30
C LEU A 190 8.27 -12.09 -0.10
N LEU A 191 7.36 -12.38 0.83
CA LEU A 191 6.10 -13.08 0.54
C LEU A 191 5.23 -12.27 -0.42
N ASN A 192 5.16 -10.95 -0.26
CA ASN A 192 4.45 -10.07 -1.19
C ASN A 192 5.00 -10.18 -2.62
N GLU A 193 6.33 -10.28 -2.80
CA GLU A 193 6.90 -10.51 -4.12
C GLU A 193 6.78 -11.92 -4.63
N LEU A 194 6.90 -12.91 -3.76
CA LEU A 194 6.69 -14.29 -4.16
C LEU A 194 5.27 -14.49 -4.67
N PHE A 195 4.29 -13.77 -4.13
CA PHE A 195 2.94 -13.73 -4.69
C PHE A 195 2.92 -13.11 -6.09
N TYR A 196 3.42 -11.88 -6.23
CA TYR A 196 3.32 -11.16 -7.49
C TYR A 196 4.25 -11.74 -8.57
N ILE A 197 5.56 -11.73 -8.34
CA ILE A 197 6.59 -12.17 -9.28
C ILE A 197 6.62 -13.70 -9.40
N GLY A 198 6.61 -14.41 -8.28
CA GLY A 198 6.73 -15.86 -8.26
C GLY A 198 5.48 -16.52 -8.80
N PHE A 199 4.36 -16.35 -8.10
CA PHE A 199 3.13 -17.06 -8.38
C PHE A 199 2.42 -16.51 -9.61
N ILE A 200 2.02 -15.23 -9.62
CA ILE A 200 1.22 -14.69 -10.72
C ILE A 200 2.03 -14.60 -12.02
N LYS A 201 3.26 -14.05 -11.97
CA LYS A 201 4.03 -13.78 -13.19
C LYS A 201 4.87 -14.94 -13.69
N SER A 202 5.40 -15.79 -12.80
CA SER A 202 6.28 -16.91 -13.22
C SER A 202 5.51 -18.22 -13.35
N VAL A 203 4.75 -18.62 -12.32
CA VAL A 203 4.00 -19.89 -12.32
C VAL A 203 2.76 -19.80 -13.21
N LEU A 204 1.87 -18.84 -12.97
CA LEU A 204 0.62 -18.71 -13.73
C LEU A 204 0.79 -17.96 -15.05
N LYS A 205 1.91 -17.24 -15.21
CA LYS A 205 2.23 -16.38 -16.35
C LYS A 205 1.09 -15.43 -16.74
N LYS A 206 0.36 -14.88 -15.76
CA LYS A 206 -0.76 -13.98 -16.06
C LYS A 206 -0.30 -12.57 -16.39
N PRO A 207 -0.70 -12.00 -17.54
CA PRO A 207 -0.56 -10.58 -17.78
C PRO A 207 -1.59 -9.81 -16.94
N LEU A 208 -1.22 -8.61 -16.52
CA LEU A 208 -2.03 -7.74 -15.67
C LEU A 208 -2.12 -6.38 -16.34
N ASN A 209 -3.24 -5.69 -16.14
CA ASN A 209 -3.36 -4.27 -16.45
C ASN A 209 -3.29 -3.47 -15.16
N ASP A 210 -2.56 -2.35 -15.23
CA ASP A 210 -2.69 -1.27 -14.25
C ASP A 210 -2.54 -1.74 -12.77
N PRO A 211 -1.44 -2.44 -12.44
CA PRO A 211 -1.21 -2.94 -11.10
C PRO A 211 -0.95 -1.78 -10.15
N TYR A 212 -1.70 -1.72 -9.05
CA TYR A 212 -1.46 -0.81 -7.93
C TYR A 212 -1.30 -1.58 -6.64
N ASP A 213 -0.90 -0.86 -5.62
CA ASP A 213 -0.86 -1.24 -4.23
C ASP A 213 -1.59 -0.18 -3.40
N VAL A 214 -2.16 -0.63 -2.29
CA VAL A 214 -2.44 0.22 -1.13
C VAL A 214 -1.35 -0.11 -0.13
N ASP A 215 -0.59 0.89 0.31
CA ASP A 215 0.62 0.65 1.11
C ASP A 215 0.27 0.17 2.53
N SER A 216 -0.79 0.76 3.12
CA SER A 216 -1.31 0.38 4.43
C SER A 216 -2.76 0.88 4.59
N PHE A 217 -3.44 0.41 5.63
CA PHE A 217 -4.69 1.02 6.09
C PHE A 217 -4.49 1.54 7.51
N LEU A 218 -4.95 2.76 7.78
CA LEU A 218 -5.14 3.27 9.13
C LEU A 218 -6.61 3.14 9.50
N MET A 219 -6.90 2.76 10.73
CA MET A 219 -8.26 2.48 11.15
C MET A 219 -8.55 2.97 12.58
N SER A 220 -9.77 3.44 12.78
CA SER A 220 -10.37 3.62 14.10
C SER A 220 -11.52 2.63 14.27
N MET A 221 -11.33 1.57 15.06
CA MET A 221 -12.37 0.55 15.29
C MET A 221 -13.61 1.12 15.98
N SER A 222 -13.40 2.02 16.94
CA SER A 222 -14.47 2.65 17.73
C SER A 222 -15.40 3.48 16.84
N GLN A 223 -14.82 4.21 15.89
CA GLN A 223 -15.54 5.12 15.00
C GLN A 223 -15.84 4.52 13.61
N ARG A 224 -15.34 3.31 13.32
CA ARG A 224 -15.46 2.62 12.02
C ARG A 224 -14.92 3.41 10.83
N PHE A 225 -13.89 4.24 11.04
CA PHE A 225 -13.20 4.91 9.96
C PHE A 225 -12.03 4.07 9.44
N ILE A 226 -11.94 3.93 8.12
CA ILE A 226 -10.87 3.22 7.41
C ILE A 226 -10.26 4.19 6.41
N PHE A 227 -8.94 4.36 6.50
CA PHE A 227 -8.17 5.24 5.64
C PHE A 227 -7.17 4.41 4.85
N PRO A 228 -7.40 4.19 3.55
CA PRO A 228 -6.35 3.73 2.66
C PRO A 228 -5.18 4.71 2.72
N MET A 229 -3.96 4.19 2.84
CA MET A 229 -2.75 4.99 2.93
C MET A 229 -1.86 4.80 1.71
N GLU A 230 -1.32 5.90 1.22
CA GLU A 230 -0.18 5.91 0.31
C GLU A 230 1.02 6.51 1.05
N ILE A 231 2.15 5.79 1.05
CA ILE A 231 3.35 6.14 1.81
C ILE A 231 4.48 6.41 0.83
N LYS A 232 5.15 7.56 1.00
CA LYS A 232 6.30 7.94 0.19
C LYS A 232 7.40 8.57 1.02
N GLU A 233 8.63 8.39 0.56
CA GLU A 233 9.77 9.20 0.98
C GLU A 233 9.96 10.33 -0.03
N LYS A 234 9.99 11.58 0.45
CA LYS A 234 10.13 12.76 -0.41
C LYS A 234 10.98 13.84 0.23
N PHE A 235 11.67 14.56 -0.63
CA PHE A 235 12.23 15.88 -0.35
C PHE A 235 11.22 16.89 -0.87
N ALA A 236 11.05 17.99 -0.15
CA ALA A 236 10.21 19.07 -0.65
C ALA A 236 10.93 19.81 -1.79
N GLY A 237 10.20 20.10 -2.86
CA GLY A 237 10.67 21.02 -3.88
C GLY A 237 10.53 22.44 -3.38
N GLU A 238 11.41 23.32 -3.84
CA GLU A 238 11.35 24.74 -3.54
C GLU A 238 11.48 25.55 -4.84
N ASN A 239 10.70 26.62 -4.95
CA ASN A 239 10.89 27.68 -5.92
C ASN A 239 11.10 29.01 -5.17
N GLN A 240 11.35 30.13 -5.88
CA GLN A 240 11.67 31.42 -5.25
C GLN A 240 10.64 31.93 -4.22
N HIS A 241 9.42 31.40 -4.20
CA HIS A 241 8.33 31.88 -3.37
C HIS A 241 7.61 30.79 -2.56
N GLU A 242 7.85 29.51 -2.82
CA GLU A 242 7.03 28.43 -2.26
C GLU A 242 7.76 27.08 -2.16
N LYS A 243 7.56 26.40 -1.02
CA LYS A 243 7.93 25.00 -0.78
C LYS A 243 6.73 24.10 -1.09
N PHE A 244 6.94 22.98 -1.76
CA PHE A 244 5.85 22.10 -2.20
C PHE A 244 6.24 20.61 -2.20
N PHE A 245 5.23 19.74 -2.15
CA PHE A 245 5.40 18.32 -2.49
C PHE A 245 4.66 18.00 -3.79
N GLY A 246 5.30 17.19 -4.64
CA GLY A 246 4.66 16.63 -5.83
C GLY A 246 4.00 15.29 -5.53
N ILE A 247 2.73 15.13 -5.89
CA ILE A 247 1.99 13.86 -5.77
C ILE A 247 1.60 13.34 -7.16
N ASP A 248 1.70 12.02 -7.37
CA ASP A 248 1.25 11.36 -8.59
C ASP A 248 -0.27 11.44 -8.72
N ALA A 249 -0.77 12.02 -9.82
CA ALA A 249 -2.19 12.22 -10.06
C ALA A 249 -2.94 10.88 -10.22
N GLY A 250 -2.32 9.87 -10.83
CA GLY A 250 -2.90 8.53 -10.94
C GLY A 250 -3.16 7.91 -9.57
N ARG A 251 -2.27 8.18 -8.61
CA ARG A 251 -2.42 7.72 -7.23
C ARG A 251 -3.57 8.39 -6.50
N VAL A 252 -3.79 9.69 -6.72
CA VAL A 252 -4.97 10.41 -6.21
C VAL A 252 -6.25 9.80 -6.76
N MET A 253 -6.29 9.48 -8.07
CA MET A 253 -7.45 8.83 -8.70
C MET A 253 -7.73 7.43 -8.13
N MET A 254 -6.69 6.67 -7.79
CA MET A 254 -6.84 5.37 -7.13
C MET A 254 -7.41 5.50 -5.72
N LEU A 255 -6.91 6.43 -4.91
CA LEU A 255 -7.45 6.67 -3.57
C LEU A 255 -8.92 7.14 -3.64
N LEU A 256 -9.27 8.00 -4.61
CA LEU A 256 -10.65 8.39 -4.91
C LEU A 256 -11.53 7.16 -5.23
N ARG A 257 -11.05 6.24 -6.07
CA ARG A 257 -11.79 5.03 -6.44
C ARG A 257 -12.14 4.15 -5.24
N LEU A 258 -11.27 4.11 -4.23
CA LEU A 258 -11.48 3.37 -2.98
C LEU A 258 -12.45 4.10 -2.04
N CYS A 259 -12.31 5.41 -1.93
CA CYS A 259 -12.96 6.19 -0.88
C CYS A 259 -14.37 6.66 -1.24
N LEU A 260 -14.63 7.02 -2.50
CA LEU A 260 -15.93 7.57 -2.92
C LEU A 260 -17.13 6.66 -2.59
N PRO A 261 -17.08 5.33 -2.82
CA PRO A 261 -18.23 4.46 -2.53
C PRO A 261 -18.54 4.31 -1.04
N ASN A 262 -17.58 4.65 -0.17
CA ASN A 262 -17.68 4.51 1.28
C ASN A 262 -17.82 5.87 1.99
N ASP A 263 -17.95 6.98 1.25
CA ASP A 263 -17.86 8.35 1.75
C ASP A 263 -16.62 8.63 2.62
N ALA A 264 -15.57 7.82 2.47
CA ALA A 264 -14.40 7.83 3.32
C ALA A 264 -13.34 8.83 2.84
N ASN A 265 -12.30 8.99 3.64
CA ASN A 265 -11.10 9.76 3.28
C ASN A 265 -9.89 8.83 3.14
N ALA A 266 -8.80 9.33 2.56
CA ALA A 266 -7.54 8.62 2.47
C ALA A 266 -6.40 9.47 3.05
N ILE A 267 -5.29 8.84 3.37
CA ILE A 267 -4.10 9.54 3.89
C ILE A 267 -2.94 9.36 2.90
N TYR A 268 -2.34 10.49 2.51
CA TYR A 268 -1.04 10.48 1.86
C TYR A 268 0.02 10.84 2.89
N LEU A 269 0.88 9.88 3.21
CA LEU A 269 1.90 10.00 4.24
C LEU A 269 3.29 10.16 3.59
N ILE A 270 3.99 11.20 4.00
CA ILE A 270 5.34 11.54 3.55
C ILE A 270 6.31 11.36 4.71
N ARG A 271 7.31 10.50 4.50
CA ARG A 271 8.56 10.53 5.25
C ARG A 271 9.42 11.64 4.65
N GLU A 272 9.46 12.79 5.31
CA GLU A 272 10.23 13.94 4.80
C GLU A 272 11.72 13.73 5.04
N LEU A 273 12.49 13.95 3.99
CA LEU A 273 13.95 13.99 4.05
C LEU A 273 14.47 15.37 3.66
N ASN A 274 15.62 15.76 4.21
CA ASN A 274 16.43 16.89 3.73
C ASN A 274 17.29 16.47 2.52
N GLU A 275 17.93 17.40 1.82
CA GLU A 275 18.72 17.10 0.61
C GLU A 275 19.85 16.08 0.83
N GLU A 276 20.40 16.01 2.06
CA GLU A 276 21.42 15.03 2.44
C GLU A 276 20.86 13.62 2.73
N GLY A 277 19.53 13.45 2.71
CA GLY A 277 18.85 12.18 2.97
C GLY A 277 18.58 11.88 4.44
N ASN A 278 18.69 12.88 5.31
CA ASN A 278 18.37 12.80 6.73
C ASN A 278 16.88 13.02 6.95
N PHE A 279 16.31 12.25 7.88
CA PHE A 279 14.90 12.35 8.26
C PHE A 279 14.60 13.69 8.94
N ILE A 280 13.51 14.34 8.52
CA ILE A 280 13.00 15.56 9.13
C ILE A 280 11.80 15.24 10.03
N ASP A 281 10.70 14.77 9.43
CA ASP A 281 9.46 14.44 10.14
C ASP A 281 8.57 13.53 9.28
N TRP A 282 7.55 12.95 9.90
CA TRP A 282 6.41 12.39 9.19
C TRP A 282 5.36 13.46 8.98
N LYS A 283 4.88 13.56 7.75
CA LYS A 283 3.88 14.55 7.33
C LYS A 283 2.75 13.90 6.58
N TYR A 284 1.52 14.33 6.82
CA TYR A 284 0.37 13.79 6.14
C TYR A 284 -0.55 14.88 5.58
N ILE A 285 -1.27 14.50 4.53
CA ILE A 285 -2.38 15.27 3.98
C ILE A 285 -3.52 14.31 3.67
N THR A 286 -4.76 14.77 3.84
CA THR A 286 -5.94 13.96 3.53
C THR A 286 -6.29 14.04 2.05
N LEU A 287 -6.99 13.04 1.52
CA LEU A 287 -7.45 13.07 0.14
C LEU A 287 -8.37 14.25 -0.15
N SER A 288 -9.26 14.61 0.78
CA SER A 288 -10.08 15.83 0.68
C SER A 288 -9.23 17.10 0.58
N ASP A 289 -8.19 17.23 1.40
CA ASP A 289 -7.28 18.38 1.35
C ASP A 289 -6.48 18.40 0.05
N ILE A 290 -6.03 17.24 -0.45
CA ILE A 290 -5.37 17.13 -1.76
C ILE A 290 -6.29 17.68 -2.86
N ILE A 291 -7.56 17.24 -2.90
CA ILE A 291 -8.51 17.64 -3.94
C ILE A 291 -8.70 19.16 -3.97
N MET A 292 -8.76 19.77 -2.78
CA MET A 292 -9.12 21.16 -2.60
C MET A 292 -7.94 22.14 -2.67
N SER A 293 -6.72 21.68 -2.37
CA SER A 293 -5.51 22.52 -2.33
C SER A 293 -4.56 22.31 -3.51
N SER A 294 -4.79 21.28 -4.35
CA SER A 294 -3.96 21.03 -5.52
C SER A 294 -4.11 22.12 -6.58
N SER A 295 -2.99 22.46 -7.21
CA SER A 295 -2.99 23.36 -8.39
C SER A 295 -3.65 22.75 -9.64
N TRP A 296 -3.84 21.43 -9.68
CA TRP A 296 -4.34 20.62 -10.81
C TRP A 296 -3.65 20.85 -12.17
N ASN A 297 -2.57 21.65 -12.18
CA ASN A 297 -1.68 21.84 -13.30
C ASN A 297 -0.71 20.66 -13.35
N LEU A 298 -0.99 19.72 -14.25
CA LEU A 298 -0.22 18.50 -14.39
C LEU A 298 1.18 18.80 -14.92
N GLN A 299 2.18 18.30 -14.21
CA GLN A 299 3.59 18.46 -14.59
C GLN A 299 4.24 17.10 -14.82
N ALA A 300 5.29 17.10 -15.65
CA ALA A 300 6.15 15.94 -15.77
C ALA A 300 6.79 15.61 -14.40
N GLY A 301 6.89 14.32 -14.10
CA GLY A 301 7.49 13.87 -12.86
C GLY A 301 8.96 14.30 -12.70
N GLY A 302 9.39 14.51 -11.45
CA GLY A 302 10.78 14.84 -11.11
C GLY A 302 11.79 13.70 -11.36
N PRO A 303 13.11 13.99 -11.28
CA PRO A 303 14.19 13.06 -11.65
C PRO A 303 14.17 11.70 -10.95
N GLY A 304 13.61 11.62 -9.73
CA GLY A 304 13.47 10.38 -8.98
C GLY A 304 12.51 9.35 -9.58
N MET A 305 11.73 9.72 -10.61
CA MET A 305 10.73 8.85 -11.25
C MET A 305 11.26 8.07 -12.47
N GLY A 306 12.57 8.12 -12.73
CA GLY A 306 13.24 7.19 -13.65
C GLY A 306 12.73 7.22 -15.09
N GLY A 307 12.18 8.36 -15.55
CA GLY A 307 11.66 8.52 -16.91
C GLY A 307 10.23 8.00 -17.13
N GLN A 308 9.49 7.64 -16.07
CA GLN A 308 8.06 7.36 -16.23
C GLN A 308 7.29 8.64 -16.54
N SER A 309 6.38 8.59 -17.52
CA SER A 309 5.49 9.68 -17.94
C SER A 309 4.36 9.91 -16.94
N THR A 310 4.66 9.91 -15.64
CA THR A 310 3.69 10.10 -14.57
C THR A 310 3.41 11.59 -14.39
N GLN A 311 2.13 11.93 -14.36
CA GLN A 311 1.66 13.30 -14.19
C GLN A 311 1.60 13.63 -12.71
N THR A 312 2.27 14.70 -12.31
CA THR A 312 2.38 15.13 -10.92
C THR A 312 1.58 16.42 -10.71
N ILE A 313 0.88 16.51 -9.59
CA ILE A 313 0.29 17.76 -9.09
C ILE A 313 1.15 18.30 -7.96
N ARG A 314 1.31 19.63 -7.90
CA ARG A 314 1.99 20.30 -6.79
C ARG A 314 0.99 20.67 -5.71
N LEU A 315 1.37 20.38 -4.47
CA LEU A 315 0.66 20.74 -3.26
C LEU A 315 1.56 21.63 -2.39
N PRO A 316 1.06 22.78 -1.92
CA PRO A 316 1.83 23.64 -1.04
C PRO A 316 2.20 22.90 0.25
N TYR A 317 3.44 23.09 0.70
CA TYR A 317 4.00 22.40 1.85
C TYR A 317 3.21 22.63 3.15
N ASP A 318 2.61 23.81 3.30
CA ASP A 318 1.89 24.21 4.53
C ASP A 318 0.56 23.47 4.72
N TYR A 319 0.03 22.79 3.69
CA TYR A 319 -1.13 21.91 3.83
C TYR A 319 -0.79 20.55 4.46
N PHE A 320 0.50 20.20 4.54
CA PHE A 320 0.93 18.96 5.16
C PHE A 320 1.10 19.13 6.67
N LYS A 321 0.24 18.43 7.40
CA LYS A 321 0.24 18.40 8.87
C LYS A 321 1.27 17.40 9.37
N LYS A 322 1.79 17.61 10.58
CA LYS A 322 2.65 16.64 11.24
C LYS A 322 1.88 15.34 11.53
N PHE A 323 2.52 14.20 11.32
CA PHE A 323 1.94 12.89 11.61
C PHE A 323 2.61 12.29 12.85
N ASP A 324 1.97 12.48 14.00
CA ASP A 324 2.41 11.99 15.32
C ASP A 324 1.27 11.26 16.04
N GLU A 325 1.41 11.02 17.35
CA GLU A 325 0.38 10.37 18.17
C GLU A 325 -0.99 11.07 18.07
N THR A 326 -1.01 12.41 17.96
CA THR A 326 -2.27 13.17 17.84
C THR A 326 -2.94 12.95 16.49
N ALA A 327 -2.14 12.70 15.44
CA ALA A 327 -2.67 12.45 14.10
C ALA A 327 -3.43 11.12 14.02
N ILE A 328 -3.05 10.12 14.83
CA ILE A 328 -3.74 8.82 14.87
C ILE A 328 -4.74 8.70 16.01
N ALA A 329 -4.94 9.73 16.84
CA ALA A 329 -5.92 9.74 17.92
C ALA A 329 -7.36 9.65 17.36
N ASP A 330 -8.26 8.97 18.09
CA ASP A 330 -9.63 8.75 17.60
C ASP A 330 -10.38 10.06 17.35
N GLU A 331 -10.10 11.10 18.14
CA GLU A 331 -10.67 12.44 17.97
C GLU A 331 -10.27 13.03 16.62
N ASN A 332 -9.00 12.92 16.22
CA ASN A 332 -8.54 13.41 14.93
C ASN A 332 -9.09 12.56 13.78
N LEU A 333 -9.08 11.24 13.91
CA LEU A 333 -9.63 10.32 12.90
C LEU A 333 -11.12 10.55 12.68
N GLN A 334 -11.86 10.94 13.71
CA GLN A 334 -13.26 11.33 13.58
C GLN A 334 -13.43 12.62 12.77
N ILE A 335 -12.53 13.59 12.96
CA ILE A 335 -12.57 14.87 12.24
C ILE A 335 -12.29 14.65 10.75
N ILE A 336 -11.31 13.82 10.39
CA ILE A 336 -10.87 13.66 9.00
C ILE A 336 -11.54 12.49 8.26
N GLY A 337 -12.46 11.77 8.91
CA GLY A 337 -12.98 10.48 8.46
C GLY A 337 -13.72 10.47 7.12
N ASN A 338 -14.40 11.55 6.75
CA ASN A 338 -15.34 11.55 5.63
C ASN A 338 -15.06 12.65 4.61
N MET A 339 -15.04 12.29 3.32
CA MET A 339 -14.74 13.25 2.24
C MET A 339 -15.89 14.21 1.88
N PRO A 340 -17.17 13.79 1.73
CA PRO A 340 -18.20 14.65 1.11
C PRO A 340 -18.58 15.89 1.94
N LYS A 341 -18.57 15.79 3.27
CA LYS A 341 -18.86 16.94 4.15
C LYS A 341 -17.66 17.89 4.19
N ASP A 342 -16.45 17.35 4.26
CA ASP A 342 -15.23 18.13 4.38
C ASP A 342 -14.96 18.93 3.11
N VAL A 343 -15.10 18.31 1.94
CA VAL A 343 -14.98 18.99 0.64
C VAL A 343 -15.98 20.14 0.53
N LYS A 344 -17.25 19.93 0.92
CA LYS A 344 -18.29 20.97 0.90
C LYS A 344 -17.98 22.12 1.87
N ASN A 345 -17.55 21.79 3.09
CA ASN A 345 -17.21 22.78 4.10
C ASN A 345 -16.00 23.63 3.68
N LEU A 346 -14.97 22.99 3.12
CA LEU A 346 -13.77 23.67 2.62
C LEU A 346 -14.08 24.56 1.41
N ALA A 347 -14.94 24.10 0.49
CA ALA A 347 -15.41 24.93 -0.62
C ALA A 347 -16.16 26.17 -0.12
N LYS A 348 -17.00 26.02 0.93
CA LYS A 348 -17.70 27.14 1.55
C LYS A 348 -16.73 28.12 2.21
N SER A 349 -15.69 27.66 2.90
CA SER A 349 -14.69 28.56 3.50
C SER A 349 -13.93 29.34 2.45
N PHE A 350 -13.57 28.73 1.32
CA PHE A 350 -12.96 29.46 0.20
C PHE A 350 -13.89 30.53 -0.35
N GLY A 351 -15.18 30.23 -0.52
CA GLY A 351 -16.17 31.23 -0.94
C GLY A 351 -16.28 32.42 0.02
N MET A 352 -16.22 32.16 1.34
CA MET A 352 -16.21 33.20 2.36
C MET A 352 -14.91 34.03 2.32
N GLU A 353 -13.77 33.39 2.17
CA GLU A 353 -12.46 34.05 2.10
C GLU A 353 -12.35 34.93 0.85
N ILE A 354 -12.71 34.39 -0.32
CA ILE A 354 -12.78 35.15 -1.58
C ILE A 354 -13.67 36.39 -1.39
N SER A 355 -14.86 36.19 -0.80
CA SER A 355 -15.78 37.29 -0.54
C SER A 355 -15.19 38.33 0.41
N SER A 356 -14.46 37.93 1.44
CA SER A 356 -13.87 38.83 2.42
C SER A 356 -12.67 39.63 1.91
N ARG A 357 -11.87 39.03 1.02
CA ARG A 357 -10.61 39.63 0.53
C ARG A 357 -10.76 40.43 -0.74
N PHE A 358 -11.72 40.07 -1.60
CA PHE A 358 -11.83 40.61 -2.95
C PHE A 358 -13.16 41.28 -3.27
N TYR A 359 -14.24 40.97 -2.54
CA TYR A 359 -15.59 41.49 -2.82
C TYR A 359 -16.16 42.40 -1.74
N LYS A 360 -15.54 42.41 -0.55
CA LYS A 360 -15.66 43.48 0.45
C LYS A 360 -14.39 44.31 0.40
#